data_AF-A0A251T5G0-F1
#
_entry.id   AF-A0A251T5G0-F1
#
_cell.length_a   1.000
_cell.length_b   1.000
_cell.length_c   1.000
_cell.angle_alpha   90.00
_cell.angle_beta   90.00
_cell.angle_gamma   90.00
#
_symmetry.space_group_name_H-M   'P 1'
#
loop_
_entity.id
_entity.type
_entity.pdbx_description
1 polymer ?
#
loop_
_entity_poly.entity_id
_entity_poly.type
_entity_poly.pdbx_seq_one_letter_code
_entity_poly.pdbx_strand_id
1 'polypeptide(L)'
;MSIYRHPSPSSNNTYFVSSSMSRVYPDQTPCPSPPPSYLTSNHESFTIWMKSLVFNMHGCTVYNSKGNIVYRVDNYNNKCGQEVYLMDVQGKILFSLLQKKLRLFRCWDGYKWDASCSRKQLWFRVRKHRSICLSLCDDIASSGCTYKILRMDGKLGFKIVYADQESTLVAEFKQKQTTTGIIFGNDVFTLEVVQPHVNLSLIMAFIMVYGLINNQICSR
;
A
#
# COMPACT_ATOMS: atom_id res chain seq x y z
N MET A 1 40.90 71.55 4.15
CA MET A 1 41.27 70.48 3.21
C MET A 1 41.92 69.35 4.00
N SER A 2 41.16 68.28 4.28
CA SER A 2 41.66 67.02 4.83
C SER A 2 40.65 65.95 4.45
N ILE A 3 41.03 65.11 3.49
CA ILE A 3 40.30 63.91 3.11
C ILE A 3 41.37 62.83 2.97
N TYR A 4 41.35 61.81 3.82
CA TYR A 4 41.98 60.53 3.55
C TYR A 4 40.96 59.43 3.79
N ARG A 5 40.75 58.63 2.74
CA ARG A 5 39.79 57.53 2.66
C ARG A 5 40.38 56.24 3.24
N HIS A 6 39.49 55.42 3.79
CA HIS A 6 39.69 54.04 4.25
C HIS A 6 40.17 53.05 3.18
N PRO A 7 40.83 51.95 3.60
CA PRO A 7 40.67 50.64 2.99
C PRO A 7 40.08 49.60 3.94
N SER A 8 39.29 48.69 3.36
CA SER A 8 38.50 47.62 3.97
C SER A 8 39.34 46.45 4.53
N PRO A 9 38.89 45.77 5.61
CA PRO A 9 39.50 44.53 6.07
C PRO A 9 38.90 43.30 5.37
N SER A 10 39.77 42.38 4.97
CA SER A 10 39.45 41.03 4.53
C SER A 10 39.98 40.02 5.56
N SER A 11 39.31 38.86 5.61
CA SER A 11 39.60 37.62 6.34
C SER A 11 38.65 37.34 7.51
N ASN A 12 37.66 36.49 7.24
CA ASN A 12 37.01 35.66 8.25
C ASN A 12 37.08 34.20 7.78
N ASN A 13 37.70 33.40 8.64
CA ASN A 13 37.80 31.95 8.56
C ASN A 13 36.41 31.30 8.58
N THR A 14 36.19 30.36 7.67
CA THR A 14 35.15 29.33 7.84
C THR A 14 35.74 27.96 7.54
N TYR A 15 35.71 27.11 8.57
CA TYR A 15 36.08 25.71 8.55
C TYR A 15 35.16 24.95 7.57
N PHE A 16 35.74 24.40 6.50
CA PHE A 16 35.05 23.42 5.66
C PHE A 16 35.27 22.03 6.24
N VAL A 17 34.26 21.51 6.95
CA VAL A 17 34.17 20.08 7.25
C VAL A 17 33.74 19.37 5.97
N SER A 18 34.67 18.66 5.33
CA SER A 18 34.37 17.78 4.20
C SER A 18 33.68 16.52 4.73
N SER A 19 32.35 16.46 4.65
CA SER A 19 31.62 15.21 4.83
C SER A 19 31.56 14.47 3.49
N SER A 20 32.55 13.61 3.24
CA SER A 20 32.39 12.54 2.25
C SER A 20 31.37 11.53 2.81
N MET A 21 30.10 11.71 2.45
CA MET A 21 29.13 10.62 2.51
C MET A 21 29.00 10.06 1.10
N SER A 22 29.71 8.97 0.82
CA SER A 22 29.45 8.13 -0.35
C SER A 22 28.00 7.63 -0.26
N ARG A 23 27.09 8.23 -1.03
CA ARG A 23 25.79 7.62 -1.29
C ARG A 23 26.07 6.33 -2.05
N VAL A 24 25.96 5.21 -1.36
CA VAL A 24 25.86 3.91 -2.00
C VAL A 24 24.50 3.88 -2.68
N TYR A 25 24.47 4.20 -3.96
CA TYR A 25 23.33 3.88 -4.81
C TYR A 25 23.34 2.35 -4.97
N PRO A 26 22.28 1.62 -4.60
CA PRO A 26 22.15 0.26 -5.07
C PRO A 26 22.16 0.29 -6.59
N ASP A 27 23.01 -0.55 -7.17
CA ASP A 27 23.20 -0.70 -8.61
C ASP A 27 21.83 -0.77 -9.29
N GLN A 28 21.55 0.15 -10.21
CA GLN A 28 20.29 0.21 -10.94
C GLN A 28 20.28 -0.87 -12.02
N THR A 29 20.20 -2.14 -11.61
CA THR A 29 19.53 -3.12 -12.45
C THR A 29 18.08 -2.67 -12.61
N PRO A 30 17.56 -2.48 -13.84
CA PRO A 30 16.16 -2.18 -14.02
C PRO A 30 15.35 -3.40 -13.56
N CYS A 31 14.89 -3.36 -12.31
CA CYS A 31 13.80 -4.22 -11.88
C CYS A 31 12.65 -3.99 -12.87
N PRO A 32 12.10 -5.04 -13.51
CA PRO A 32 10.90 -4.87 -14.31
C PRO A 32 9.80 -4.44 -13.35
N SER A 33 9.57 -3.12 -13.27
CA SER A 33 8.44 -2.56 -12.55
C SER A 33 7.21 -3.07 -13.27
N PRO A 34 6.28 -3.74 -12.56
CA PRO A 34 5.05 -4.18 -13.18
C PRO A 34 4.34 -2.97 -13.82
N PRO A 35 3.67 -3.14 -14.98
CA PRO A 35 2.84 -2.08 -15.55
C PRO A 35 1.79 -1.63 -14.51
N PRO A 36 1.25 -0.40 -14.64
CA PRO A 36 0.31 0.19 -13.67
C PRO A 36 -0.94 -0.67 -13.40
N SER A 37 -1.22 -1.65 -14.26
CA SER A 37 -2.13 -2.77 -14.03
C SER A 37 -1.40 -4.10 -14.27
N TYR A 38 -0.88 -4.70 -13.20
CA TYR A 38 -0.35 -6.05 -13.21
C TYR A 38 -1.50 -7.05 -13.09
N LEU A 39 -1.67 -7.88 -14.12
CA LEU A 39 -2.55 -9.04 -14.09
C LEU A 39 -1.72 -10.24 -13.66
N THR A 40 -2.24 -11.01 -12.70
CA THR A 40 -1.60 -12.27 -12.29
C THR A 40 -1.56 -13.25 -13.46
N SER A 41 -0.46 -13.98 -13.57
CA SER A 41 -0.28 -14.97 -14.64
C SER A 41 -0.82 -16.35 -14.27
N ASN A 42 -0.59 -16.76 -13.01
CA ASN A 42 -1.01 -18.03 -12.42
C ASN A 42 -1.20 -17.81 -10.90
N HIS A 43 -1.03 -18.88 -10.11
CA HIS A 43 -0.93 -18.80 -8.66
C HIS A 43 0.32 -18.02 -8.24
N GLU A 44 0.15 -16.93 -7.50
CA GLU A 44 1.24 -16.05 -7.09
C GLU A 44 1.24 -15.78 -5.58
N SER A 45 2.43 -15.82 -4.99
CA SER A 45 2.64 -15.63 -3.55
C SER A 45 3.41 -14.34 -3.26
N PHE A 46 2.93 -13.60 -2.27
CA PHE A 46 3.52 -12.35 -1.80
C PHE A 46 3.68 -12.38 -0.27
N THR A 47 4.70 -11.70 0.23
CA THR A 47 4.85 -11.41 1.65
C THR A 47 4.44 -9.97 1.93
N ILE A 48 3.54 -9.77 2.88
CA ILE A 48 3.09 -8.45 3.32
C ILE A 48 3.59 -8.22 4.73
N TRP A 49 4.39 -7.18 4.91
CA TRP A 49 4.85 -6.72 6.22
C TRP A 49 4.08 -5.46 6.59
N MET A 50 3.30 -5.48 7.68
CA MET A 50 2.49 -4.35 8.18
C MET A 50 3.35 -3.29 8.88
N LYS A 51 4.51 -2.96 8.30
CA LYS A 51 5.39 -1.87 8.69
C LYS A 51 5.80 -1.07 7.48
N SER A 52 5.90 0.25 7.66
CA SER A 52 6.52 1.15 6.70
C SER A 52 8.04 0.95 6.71
N LEU A 53 8.67 1.18 5.56
CA LEU A 53 10.13 1.28 5.47
C LEU A 53 10.66 2.65 5.95
N VAL A 54 9.78 3.64 6.04
CA VAL A 54 10.13 4.96 6.55
C VAL A 54 10.00 4.96 8.06
N PHE A 55 11.06 5.38 8.74
CA PHE A 55 11.12 5.40 10.20
C PHE A 55 9.98 6.23 10.79
N ASN A 56 9.34 5.72 11.85
CA ASN A 56 8.18 6.33 12.52
C ASN A 56 6.94 6.57 11.66
N MET A 57 6.82 5.89 10.51
CA MET A 57 5.62 5.96 9.68
C MET A 57 4.75 4.71 9.80
N HIS A 58 3.46 4.92 9.64
CA HIS A 58 2.47 3.85 9.53
C HIS A 58 2.34 3.43 8.07
N GLY A 59 2.26 2.12 7.83
CA GLY A 59 2.34 1.61 6.49
C GLY A 59 2.46 0.11 6.39
N CYS A 60 2.66 -0.34 5.17
CA CYS A 60 3.00 -1.72 4.88
C CYS A 60 3.94 -1.80 3.67
N THR A 61 4.64 -2.92 3.58
CA THR A 61 5.55 -3.23 2.48
C THR A 61 5.19 -4.59 1.90
N VAL A 62 5.12 -4.68 0.58
CA VAL A 62 4.76 -5.92 -0.12
C VAL A 62 5.96 -6.41 -0.91
N TYR A 63 6.33 -7.67 -0.68
CA TYR A 63 7.42 -8.36 -1.34
C TYR A 63 6.87 -9.47 -2.23
N ASN A 64 7.42 -9.62 -3.43
CA ASN A 64 7.15 -10.79 -4.27
C ASN A 64 7.95 -12.02 -3.81
N SER A 65 7.74 -13.16 -4.47
CA SER A 65 8.44 -14.42 -4.19
C SER A 65 9.96 -14.35 -4.35
N LYS A 66 10.49 -13.36 -5.08
CA LYS A 66 11.93 -13.12 -5.26
C LYS A 66 12.53 -12.23 -4.15
N GLY A 67 11.71 -11.76 -3.21
CA GLY A 67 12.14 -10.83 -2.15
C GLY A 67 12.23 -9.37 -2.59
N ASN A 68 11.78 -9.03 -3.81
CA ASN A 68 11.75 -7.66 -4.27
C ASN A 68 10.49 -6.97 -3.76
N ILE A 69 10.63 -5.71 -3.34
CA ILE A 69 9.48 -4.86 -3.02
C ILE A 69 8.72 -4.60 -4.33
N VAL A 70 7.40 -4.72 -4.29
CA VAL A 70 6.51 -4.47 -5.44
C VAL A 70 5.49 -3.37 -5.16
N TYR A 71 5.08 -3.24 -3.89
CA TYR A 71 4.22 -2.15 -3.44
C TYR A 71 4.66 -1.64 -2.08
N ARG A 72 4.36 -0.38 -1.82
CA ARG A 72 4.50 0.24 -0.51
C ARG A 72 3.27 1.07 -0.19
N VAL A 73 2.97 1.13 1.10
CA VAL A 73 2.00 2.06 1.68
C VAL A 73 2.76 2.82 2.75
N ASP A 74 2.92 4.11 2.53
CA ASP A 74 3.63 5.00 3.44
C ASP A 74 2.69 6.18 3.71
N ASN A 75 2.23 6.33 4.95
CA ASN A 75 1.40 7.48 5.31
C ASN A 75 2.27 8.64 5.80
N TYR A 76 2.69 9.51 4.88
CA TYR A 76 3.57 10.65 5.19
C TYR A 76 2.93 11.68 6.13
N ASN A 77 1.63 11.59 6.40
CA ASN A 77 0.99 12.44 7.39
C ASN A 77 0.96 11.70 8.74
N ASN A 78 1.54 12.31 9.77
CA ASN A 78 1.74 11.74 11.12
C ASN A 78 0.43 11.39 11.87
N LYS A 79 -0.73 11.63 11.24
CA LYS A 79 -2.03 11.15 11.68
C LYS A 79 -2.54 10.32 10.52
N CYS A 80 -2.77 9.02 10.73
CA CYS A 80 -3.41 8.22 9.70
C CYS A 80 -4.74 8.90 9.32
N GLY A 81 -4.71 9.58 8.18
CA GLY A 81 -5.73 10.54 7.78
C GLY A 81 -7.00 9.83 7.36
N GLN A 82 -7.89 10.59 6.72
CA GLN A 82 -9.01 9.96 6.02
C GLN A 82 -8.55 9.30 4.72
N GLU A 83 -7.37 9.64 4.18
CA GLU A 83 -6.88 9.15 2.89
C GLU A 83 -5.53 8.43 3.04
N VAL A 84 -5.37 7.29 2.37
CA VAL A 84 -4.15 6.46 2.36
C VAL A 84 -3.83 6.06 0.93
N TYR A 85 -2.56 6.02 0.55
CA TYR A 85 -2.14 5.76 -0.83
C TYR A 85 -1.42 4.42 -0.95
N LEU A 86 -1.87 3.59 -1.90
CA LEU A 86 -1.11 2.45 -2.39
C LEU A 86 -0.20 2.91 -3.51
N MET A 87 1.09 2.68 -3.36
CA MET A 87 2.12 3.14 -4.29
C MET A 87 2.94 1.96 -4.82
N ASP A 88 3.49 2.12 -6.01
CA ASP A 88 4.58 1.26 -6.49
C ASP A 88 5.93 1.63 -5.83
N VAL A 89 6.98 0.91 -6.21
CA VAL A 89 8.35 1.13 -5.71
C VAL A 89 8.94 2.50 -6.07
N GLN A 90 8.46 3.14 -7.14
CA GLN A 90 8.90 4.46 -7.59
C GLN A 90 8.14 5.59 -6.87
N GLY A 91 7.14 5.25 -6.04
CA GLY A 91 6.29 6.21 -5.34
C GLY A 91 5.12 6.71 -6.18
N LYS A 92 4.84 6.10 -7.35
CA LYS A 92 3.66 6.43 -8.14
C LYS A 92 2.42 5.88 -7.44
N ILE A 93 1.42 6.72 -7.26
CA ILE A 93 0.14 6.33 -6.68
C ILE A 93 -0.62 5.43 -7.68
N LEU A 94 -1.07 4.28 -7.19
CA LEU A 94 -1.92 3.34 -7.93
C LEU A 94 -3.37 3.48 -7.48
N PHE A 95 -3.58 3.56 -6.16
CA PHE A 95 -4.89 3.78 -5.56
C PHE A 95 -4.80 4.79 -4.41
N SER A 96 -5.84 5.62 -4.31
CA SER A 96 -6.16 6.40 -3.12
C SER A 96 -7.35 5.78 -2.39
N LEU A 97 -7.19 5.51 -1.10
CA LEU A 97 -8.18 4.88 -0.24
C LEU A 97 -8.72 5.92 0.74
N LEU A 98 -9.97 6.34 0.52
CA LEU A 98 -10.61 7.40 1.28
C LEU A 98 -11.68 6.84 2.22
N GLN A 99 -11.49 7.04 3.53
CA GLN A 99 -12.47 6.76 4.56
C GLN A 99 -13.61 7.77 4.50
N LYS A 100 -14.84 7.28 4.31
CA LYS A 100 -16.06 8.06 4.46
C LYS A 100 -16.62 7.89 5.87
N LYS A 101 -16.67 8.98 6.63
CA LYS A 101 -17.29 9.02 7.96
C LYS A 101 -18.82 9.04 7.81
N LEU A 102 -19.43 7.87 7.76
CA LEU A 102 -20.88 7.70 7.91
C LEU A 102 -21.19 7.32 9.36
N ARG A 103 -22.29 7.83 9.92
CA ARG A 103 -22.58 7.81 11.37
C ARG A 103 -22.61 6.41 12.02
N LEU A 104 -22.76 5.33 11.25
CA LEU A 104 -22.89 3.95 11.77
C LEU A 104 -22.00 2.90 11.08
N PHE A 105 -21.36 3.22 9.94
CA PHE A 105 -20.56 2.26 9.18
C PHE A 105 -19.27 2.87 8.66
N ARG A 106 -18.14 2.16 8.84
CA ARG A 106 -16.88 2.50 8.15
C ARG A 106 -17.03 2.11 6.68
N CYS A 107 -17.17 3.10 5.81
CA CYS A 107 -17.14 2.96 4.36
C CYS A 107 -15.81 3.48 3.83
N TRP A 108 -15.28 2.82 2.81
CA TRP A 108 -14.08 3.26 2.11
C TRP A 108 -14.34 3.32 0.62
N ASP A 109 -13.89 4.40 -0.02
CA ASP A 109 -13.91 4.54 -1.47
C ASP A 109 -12.46 4.40 -1.97
N GLY A 110 -12.27 3.52 -2.96
CA GLY A 110 -11.00 3.30 -3.63
C GLY A 110 -11.00 4.01 -4.97
N TYR A 111 -10.13 4.99 -5.12
CA TYR A 111 -9.95 5.74 -6.34
C TYR A 111 -8.70 5.25 -7.06
N LYS A 112 -8.83 4.78 -8.30
CA LYS A 112 -7.66 4.48 -9.11
C LYS A 112 -7.07 5.78 -9.62
N TRP A 113 -5.75 5.90 -9.53
CA TRP A 113 -5.05 7.06 -10.07
C TRP A 113 -4.81 6.86 -11.58
N ASP A 114 -5.28 7.81 -12.37
CA ASP A 114 -4.96 7.87 -13.79
C ASP A 114 -3.92 8.97 -14.02
N ALA A 115 -2.69 8.53 -14.31
CA ALA A 115 -1.58 9.43 -14.60
C ALA A 115 -1.78 10.23 -15.90
N SER A 116 -2.56 9.70 -16.86
CA SER A 116 -2.77 10.37 -18.15
C SER A 116 -3.68 11.60 -18.02
N CYS A 117 -4.71 11.50 -17.17
CA CYS A 117 -5.70 12.56 -16.97
C CYS A 117 -5.47 13.39 -15.69
N SER A 118 -4.44 13.07 -14.88
CA SER A 118 -4.22 13.67 -13.55
C SER A 118 -5.47 13.70 -12.68
N ARG A 119 -6.34 12.69 -12.82
CA ARG A 119 -7.62 12.58 -12.12
C ARG A 119 -7.71 11.23 -11.41
N LYS A 120 -8.43 11.22 -10.30
CA LYS A 120 -8.74 9.99 -9.55
C LYS A 120 -10.16 9.54 -9.88
N GLN A 121 -10.31 8.33 -10.42
CA GLN A 121 -11.60 7.75 -10.77
C GLN A 121 -12.06 6.81 -9.66
N LEU A 122 -13.32 6.94 -9.21
CA LEU A 122 -13.88 6.01 -8.24
C LEU A 122 -13.97 4.63 -8.89
N TRP A 123 -13.23 3.66 -8.36
CA TRP A 123 -13.10 2.33 -8.95
C TRP A 123 -13.82 1.28 -8.13
N PHE A 124 -13.84 1.44 -6.81
CA PHE A 124 -14.55 0.53 -5.91
C PHE A 124 -14.99 1.19 -4.63
N ARG A 125 -15.94 0.53 -3.95
CA ARG A 125 -16.41 0.89 -2.62
C ARG A 125 -16.39 -0.33 -1.70
N VAL A 126 -15.98 -0.12 -0.47
CA VAL A 126 -15.97 -1.14 0.59
C VAL A 126 -16.90 -0.74 1.71
N ARG A 127 -17.80 -1.65 2.08
CA ARG A 127 -18.74 -1.48 3.19
C ARG A 127 -18.59 -2.64 4.17
N LYS A 128 -18.45 -2.30 5.45
CA LYS A 128 -18.48 -3.29 6.55
C LYS A 128 -19.87 -3.27 7.19
N HIS A 129 -20.55 -4.40 7.12
CA HIS A 129 -21.75 -4.68 7.93
C HIS A 129 -21.47 -5.92 8.79
N ARG A 130 -22.03 -7.09 8.45
CA ARG A 130 -21.68 -8.40 9.07
C ARG A 130 -20.38 -8.98 8.48
N SER A 131 -20.21 -8.85 7.17
CA SER A 131 -18.99 -9.12 6.42
C SER A 131 -18.50 -7.83 5.75
N ILE A 132 -17.29 -7.86 5.20
CA ILE A 132 -16.78 -6.77 4.37
C ILE A 132 -17.12 -7.08 2.92
N CYS A 133 -17.93 -6.22 2.32
CA CYS A 133 -18.35 -6.29 0.93
C CYS A 133 -17.58 -5.25 0.10
N LEU A 134 -17.09 -5.66 -1.07
CA LEU A 134 -16.38 -4.80 -2.01
C LEU A 134 -17.14 -4.79 -3.33
N SER A 135 -17.58 -3.60 -3.75
CA SER A 135 -18.32 -3.37 -4.98
C SER A 135 -17.45 -2.61 -5.94
N LEU A 136 -17.27 -3.13 -7.16
CA LEU A 136 -16.67 -2.37 -8.24
C LEU A 136 -17.67 -1.32 -8.75
N CYS A 137 -17.17 -0.13 -9.04
CA CYS A 137 -17.96 0.96 -9.59
C CYS A 137 -17.71 1.02 -11.10
N ASP A 138 -18.44 0.21 -11.86
CA ASP A 138 -18.58 0.37 -13.30
C ASP A 138 -19.69 1.40 -13.58
N ASP A 139 -19.60 2.13 -14.70
CA ASP A 139 -20.53 3.21 -15.09
C ASP A 139 -22.01 2.78 -15.22
N ILE A 140 -22.30 1.48 -15.09
CA ILE A 140 -23.64 0.90 -15.18
C ILE A 140 -23.98 0.26 -13.83
N ALA A 141 -24.73 0.99 -13.00
CA ALA A 141 -25.60 0.51 -11.90
C ALA A 141 -25.30 -0.88 -11.30
N SER A 142 -24.05 -1.16 -10.93
CA SER A 142 -23.68 -2.34 -10.15
C SER A 142 -24.03 -2.06 -8.69
N SER A 143 -25.27 -2.38 -8.30
CA SER A 143 -25.76 -2.25 -6.92
C SER A 143 -25.33 -3.44 -6.03
N GLY A 144 -24.57 -4.39 -6.59
CA GLY A 144 -24.18 -5.65 -5.97
C GLY A 144 -22.82 -5.65 -5.28
N CYS A 145 -22.62 -6.64 -4.42
CA CYS A 145 -21.31 -7.01 -3.91
C CYS A 145 -20.55 -7.74 -5.02
N THR A 146 -19.32 -7.35 -5.37
CA THR A 146 -18.51 -8.07 -6.37
C THR A 146 -17.59 -9.07 -5.69
N TYR A 147 -16.99 -8.67 -4.57
CA TYR A 147 -16.14 -9.52 -3.73
C TYR A 147 -16.60 -9.48 -2.28
N LYS A 148 -16.32 -10.55 -1.55
CA LYS A 148 -16.50 -10.62 -0.09
C LYS A 148 -15.17 -10.98 0.57
N ILE A 149 -14.93 -10.39 1.74
CA ILE A 149 -13.86 -10.85 2.63
C ILE A 149 -14.47 -11.71 3.73
N LEU A 150 -14.05 -12.96 3.77
CA LEU A 150 -14.45 -13.97 4.75
C LEU A 150 -13.31 -14.16 5.75
N ARG A 151 -13.57 -13.95 7.03
CA ARG A 151 -12.57 -14.20 8.08
C ARG A 151 -12.33 -15.70 8.23
N MET A 152 -11.10 -16.07 8.59
CA MET A 152 -10.78 -17.44 8.98
C MET A 152 -10.91 -17.58 10.50
N ASP A 153 -11.59 -18.62 10.94
CA ASP A 153 -11.85 -18.84 12.37
C ASP A 153 -10.54 -19.10 13.13
N GLY A 154 -10.37 -18.42 14.26
CA GLY A 154 -9.24 -18.61 15.17
C GLY A 154 -7.86 -18.23 14.65
N LYS A 155 -7.74 -17.63 13.45
CA LYS A 155 -6.45 -17.25 12.82
C LYS A 155 -6.44 -15.80 12.37
N LEU A 156 -5.28 -15.15 12.45
CA LEU A 156 -5.05 -13.85 11.81
C LEU A 156 -4.98 -14.05 10.29
N GLY A 157 -6.14 -13.98 9.62
CA GLY A 157 -6.26 -14.19 8.18
C GLY A 157 -7.69 -14.08 7.66
N PHE A 158 -7.80 -14.00 6.34
CA PHE A 158 -9.07 -13.94 5.62
C PHE A 158 -8.92 -14.43 4.18
N LYS A 159 -10.05 -14.75 3.56
CA LYS A 159 -10.17 -15.10 2.14
C LYS A 159 -10.92 -14.00 1.41
N ILE A 160 -10.44 -13.65 0.22
CA ILE A 160 -11.16 -12.83 -0.75
C ILE A 160 -11.81 -13.79 -1.73
N VAL A 161 -13.13 -13.70 -1.86
CA VAL A 161 -13.92 -14.53 -2.77
C VAL A 161 -14.74 -13.63 -3.68
N TYR A 162 -15.09 -14.13 -4.86
CA TYR A 162 -16.19 -13.55 -5.63
C TYR A 162 -17.49 -13.66 -4.85
N ALA A 163 -18.41 -12.71 -5.04
CA ALA A 163 -19.68 -12.68 -4.34
C ALA A 163 -20.79 -13.51 -5.03
N ASP A 164 -20.42 -14.31 -6.02
CA ASP A 164 -21.27 -15.25 -6.73
C ASP A 164 -21.78 -16.40 -5.82
N GLN A 165 -22.60 -17.28 -6.40
CA GLN A 165 -23.21 -18.38 -5.65
C GLN A 165 -22.16 -19.39 -5.13
N GLU A 166 -21.09 -19.60 -5.89
CA GLU A 166 -20.04 -20.56 -5.56
C GLU A 166 -18.99 -19.98 -4.60
N SER A 167 -18.94 -18.66 -4.42
CA SER A 167 -17.95 -17.95 -3.61
C SER A 167 -16.52 -18.35 -3.96
N THR A 168 -16.22 -18.32 -5.26
CA THR A 168 -14.93 -18.77 -5.81
C THR A 168 -13.76 -18.00 -5.18
N LEU A 169 -12.74 -18.74 -4.72
CA LEU A 169 -11.57 -18.18 -4.06
C LEU A 169 -10.71 -17.37 -5.03
N VAL A 170 -10.45 -16.12 -4.67
CA VAL A 170 -9.58 -15.19 -5.41
C VAL A 170 -8.21 -15.11 -4.78
N ALA A 171 -8.18 -14.88 -3.47
CA ALA A 171 -6.94 -14.78 -2.72
C ALA A 171 -7.11 -15.22 -1.27
N GLU A 172 -6.07 -15.79 -0.69
CA GLU A 172 -5.96 -16.12 0.73
C GLU A 172 -4.88 -15.26 1.39
N PHE A 173 -5.23 -14.58 2.47
CA PHE A 173 -4.33 -13.76 3.27
C PHE A 173 -4.22 -14.38 4.66
N LYS A 174 -3.00 -14.78 5.05
CA LYS A 174 -2.77 -15.49 6.32
C LYS A 174 -1.47 -15.06 6.96
N GLN A 175 -1.37 -15.21 8.27
CA GLN A 175 -0.12 -14.98 8.99
C GLN A 175 1.01 -15.84 8.41
N LYS A 176 2.18 -15.24 8.18
CA LYS A 176 3.31 -15.94 7.59
C LYS A 176 3.91 -16.92 8.60
N GLN A 177 4.13 -18.15 8.15
CA GLN A 177 4.69 -19.23 8.95
C GLN A 177 5.80 -19.94 8.17
N THR A 178 6.79 -20.48 8.87
CA THR A 178 7.76 -21.40 8.27
C THR A 178 7.07 -22.71 7.89
N THR A 179 7.73 -23.51 7.07
CA THR A 179 7.31 -24.90 6.78
C THR A 179 7.22 -25.76 8.05
N THR A 180 7.96 -25.40 9.10
CA THR A 180 7.92 -26.03 10.43
C THR A 180 6.87 -25.44 11.37
N GLY A 181 6.07 -24.46 10.92
CA GLY A 181 4.97 -23.85 11.70
C GLY A 181 5.36 -22.67 12.59
N ILE A 182 6.61 -22.19 12.52
CA ILE A 182 7.07 -21.02 13.28
C ILE A 182 6.47 -19.75 12.69
N ILE A 183 5.83 -18.94 13.52
CA ILE A 183 5.12 -17.72 13.13
C ILE A 183 6.08 -16.53 13.04
N PHE A 184 6.05 -15.78 11.93
CA PHE A 184 6.92 -14.60 11.67
C PHE A 184 6.43 -13.30 12.33
N GLY A 185 5.82 -13.38 13.51
CA GLY A 185 5.19 -12.24 14.19
C GLY A 185 3.77 -11.94 13.69
N ASN A 186 3.08 -11.04 14.41
CA ASN A 186 1.68 -10.68 14.13
C ASN A 186 1.53 -9.59 13.04
N ASP A 187 2.65 -9.12 12.50
CA ASP A 187 2.76 -8.07 11.48
C ASP A 187 3.24 -8.61 10.11
N VAL A 188 3.55 -9.90 9.99
CA VAL A 188 4.02 -10.50 8.73
C VAL A 188 3.02 -11.54 8.21
N PHE A 189 2.61 -11.37 6.97
CA PHE A 189 1.56 -12.16 6.33
C PHE A 189 2.01 -12.68 4.96
N THR A 190 1.39 -13.77 4.55
CA THR A 190 1.46 -14.34 3.21
C THR A 190 0.14 -14.07 2.50
N LEU A 191 0.23 -13.55 1.28
CA LEU A 191 -0.88 -13.44 0.34
C LEU A 191 -0.67 -14.46 -0.79
N GLU A 192 -1.62 -15.35 -0.96
CA GLU A 192 -1.68 -16.28 -2.09
C GLU A 192 -2.82 -15.84 -3.01
N VAL A 193 -2.52 -15.40 -4.22
CA VAL A 193 -3.53 -15.09 -5.25
C VAL A 193 -3.71 -16.32 -6.11
N VAL A 194 -4.91 -16.88 -6.11
CA VAL A 194 -5.21 -18.20 -6.70
C VAL A 194 -5.68 -18.08 -8.14
N GLN A 195 -6.42 -17.02 -8.46
CA GLN A 195 -6.98 -16.82 -9.79
C GLN A 195 -5.99 -16.12 -10.71
N PRO A 196 -5.81 -16.62 -11.95
CA PRO A 196 -5.05 -15.90 -12.96
C PRO A 196 -5.85 -14.70 -13.48
N HIS A 197 -5.16 -13.76 -14.12
CA HIS A 197 -5.70 -12.55 -14.72
C HIS A 197 -6.44 -11.61 -13.76
N VAL A 198 -6.12 -11.68 -12.47
CA VAL A 198 -6.65 -10.76 -11.46
C VAL A 198 -5.73 -9.56 -11.35
N ASN A 199 -6.33 -8.36 -11.25
CA ASN A 199 -5.57 -7.15 -11.03
C ASN A 199 -4.98 -7.12 -9.61
N LEU A 200 -3.67 -7.31 -9.50
CA LEU A 200 -2.99 -7.41 -8.21
C LEU A 200 -3.06 -6.11 -7.40
N SER A 201 -2.97 -4.94 -8.05
CA SER A 201 -3.04 -3.67 -7.32
C SER A 201 -4.44 -3.44 -6.71
N LEU A 202 -5.49 -3.99 -7.33
CA LEU A 202 -6.84 -4.01 -6.77
C LEU A 202 -6.93 -4.93 -5.53
N ILE A 203 -6.37 -6.15 -5.62
CA ILE A 203 -6.33 -7.08 -4.48
C ILE A 203 -5.54 -6.49 -3.31
N MET A 204 -4.40 -5.86 -3.60
CA MET A 204 -3.62 -5.14 -2.59
C MET A 204 -4.43 -4.02 -1.96
N ALA A 205 -5.14 -3.22 -2.76
CA ALA A 205 -6.01 -2.15 -2.26
C ALA A 205 -7.10 -2.69 -1.31
N PHE A 206 -7.66 -3.88 -1.58
CA PHE A 206 -8.63 -4.54 -0.71
C PHE A 206 -8.04 -4.95 0.64
N ILE A 207 -6.84 -5.55 0.63
CA ILE A 207 -6.10 -5.93 1.85
C ILE A 207 -5.79 -4.68 2.67
N MET A 208 -5.44 -3.57 2.02
CA MET A 208 -5.18 -2.30 2.70
C MET A 208 -6.42 -1.73 3.38
N VAL A 209 -7.56 -1.72 2.70
CA VAL A 209 -8.82 -1.31 3.34
C VAL A 209 -9.17 -2.22 4.52
N TYR A 210 -8.96 -3.54 4.39
CA TYR A 210 -9.16 -4.46 5.51
C TYR A 210 -8.24 -4.11 6.70
N GLY A 211 -6.95 -3.90 6.45
CA GLY A 211 -5.99 -3.52 7.49
C GLY A 211 -6.35 -2.21 8.17
N LEU A 212 -6.82 -1.21 7.40
CA LEU A 212 -7.29 0.08 7.93
C LEU A 212 -8.58 -0.05 8.75
N ILE A 213 -9.53 -0.88 8.31
CA ILE A 213 -10.77 -1.17 9.03
C ILE A 213 -10.49 -1.80 10.40
N ASN A 214 -9.49 -2.68 10.49
CA ASN A 214 -9.12 -3.43 11.68
C ASN A 214 -7.92 -2.82 12.44
N ASN A 215 -7.50 -1.59 12.09
CA ASN A 215 -6.40 -0.84 12.71
C ASN A 215 -5.03 -1.58 12.69
N GLN A 216 -4.76 -2.41 11.69
CA GLN A 216 -3.51 -3.17 11.54
C GLN A 216 -2.40 -2.38 10.82
N ILE A 217 -2.75 -1.38 10.01
CA ILE A 217 -1.78 -0.56 9.26
C ILE A 217 -1.46 0.74 10.00
N CYS A 218 -2.49 1.32 10.61
CA CYS A 218 -2.41 2.55 11.39
C CYS A 218 -2.92 2.28 12.79
N SER A 219 -2.13 1.58 13.60
CA SER A 219 -2.39 1.51 15.04
C SER A 219 -2.06 2.87 15.66
N ARG A 220 -3.01 3.46 16.38
CA ARG A 220 -2.78 4.64 17.21
C ARG A 220 -1.86 4.32 18.38
#